data_AF-A0A2G6GX08-F1
#
_entry.id   AF-A0A2G6GX08-F1
#
_cell.length_a   1.000
_cell.length_b   1.000
_cell.length_c   1.000
_cell.angle_alpha   90.00
_cell.angle_beta   90.00
_cell.angle_gamma   90.00
#
_symmetry.space_group_name_H-M   'P 1'
#
loop_
_entity.id
_entity.type
_entity.pdbx_description
1 polymer ?
#
loop_
_entity_poly.entity_id
_entity_poly.type
_entity_poly.pdbx_seq_one_letter_code
_entity_poly.pdbx_strand_id
1 'polypeptide(L)'
;MRFTQGLETIDMNSEGKKIRSQRRFSPGGVNVNFVERLGNSRIAVRSFERGVEAETLSCGTGVSASVLCAALDNKKSSGLFEVKTPGGQLQVAFKRQGKAAFSDLFLIGPAIHVYDGSIELRHAHRMV
;
A
#
# COMPACT_ATOMS: atom_id res chain seq x y z
N MET A 1 0.04 -6.20 -7.86
CA MET A 1 -1.08 -5.24 -7.84
C MET A 1 -2.18 -5.71 -8.76
N ARG A 2 -3.44 -5.51 -8.38
CA ARG A 2 -4.60 -5.87 -9.20
C ARG A 2 -5.56 -4.69 -9.25
N PHE A 3 -5.74 -4.10 -10.42
CA PHE A 3 -6.79 -3.11 -10.63
C PHE A 3 -8.15 -3.80 -10.73
N THR A 4 -9.17 -3.25 -10.09
CA THR A 4 -10.51 -3.83 -10.00
C THR A 4 -11.58 -2.74 -9.98
N GLN A 5 -12.83 -3.15 -10.19
CA GLN A 5 -14.04 -2.39 -9.85
C GLN A 5 -14.69 -3.01 -8.62
N GLY A 6 -15.38 -2.20 -7.81
CA GLY A 6 -16.08 -2.68 -6.62
C GLY A 6 -15.12 -3.18 -5.54
N LEU A 7 -14.12 -2.39 -5.17
CA LEU A 7 -13.07 -2.79 -4.23
C LEU A 7 -13.61 -3.20 -2.85
N GLU A 8 -14.70 -2.57 -2.42
CA GLU A 8 -15.30 -2.79 -1.10
C GLU A 8 -15.88 -4.22 -0.95
N THR A 9 -16.28 -4.88 -2.05
CA THR A 9 -16.91 -6.22 -1.99
C THR A 9 -15.92 -7.38 -2.03
N ILE A 10 -14.63 -7.09 -2.18
CA ILE A 10 -13.59 -8.12 -2.26
C ILE A 10 -13.37 -8.76 -0.89
N ASP A 11 -13.42 -10.10 -0.85
CA ASP A 11 -12.87 -10.89 0.26
C ASP A 11 -11.34 -10.86 0.18
N MET A 12 -10.75 -9.91 0.91
CA MET A 12 -9.32 -9.64 0.89
C MET A 12 -8.49 -10.80 1.43
N ASN A 13 -9.03 -11.58 2.38
CA ASN A 13 -8.31 -12.71 2.95
C ASN A 13 -8.24 -13.86 1.95
N SER A 14 -9.36 -14.21 1.33
CA SER A 14 -9.41 -15.27 0.32
C SER A 14 -8.62 -14.88 -0.93
N GLU A 15 -8.91 -13.71 -1.52
CA GLU A 15 -8.30 -13.29 -2.79
C GLU A 15 -6.83 -12.87 -2.62
N GLY A 16 -6.49 -12.19 -1.53
CA GLY A 16 -5.12 -11.80 -1.21
C GLY A 16 -4.22 -13.00 -1.01
N LYS A 17 -4.67 -14.00 -0.23
CA LYS A 17 -3.92 -15.23 0.01
C LYS A 17 -3.67 -16.01 -1.28
N LYS A 18 -4.69 -16.17 -2.14
CA LYS A 18 -4.56 -16.85 -3.45
C LYS A 18 -3.46 -16.24 -4.32
N ILE A 19 -3.42 -14.92 -4.44
CA ILE A 19 -2.43 -14.22 -5.29
C ILE A 19 -1.05 -14.31 -4.66
N ARG A 20 -0.95 -14.06 -3.36
CA ARG A 20 0.31 -14.08 -2.64
C ARG A 20 1.03 -15.43 -2.74
N SER A 21 0.29 -16.52 -2.64
CA SER A 21 0.84 -17.88 -2.63
C SER A 21 1.11 -18.45 -4.02
N GLN A 22 0.97 -17.65 -5.08
CA GLN A 22 1.28 -18.11 -6.43
C GLN A 22 2.77 -18.45 -6.55
N ARG A 23 3.06 -19.55 -7.26
CA ARG A 23 4.42 -20.08 -7.46
C ARG A 23 5.44 -19.03 -7.94
N ARG A 24 5.01 -18.06 -8.75
CA ARG A 24 5.86 -16.96 -9.26
C ARG A 24 6.41 -16.01 -8.17
N PHE A 25 5.82 -16.04 -6.98
CA PHE A 25 6.24 -15.24 -5.83
C PHE A 25 6.85 -16.10 -4.72
N SER A 26 6.98 -17.40 -4.93
CA SER A 26 7.63 -18.30 -3.98
C SER A 26 9.14 -18.01 -3.86
N PRO A 27 9.76 -18.30 -2.70
CA PRO A 27 9.14 -18.83 -1.48
C PRO A 27 8.52 -17.75 -0.58
N GLY A 28 8.94 -16.49 -0.73
CA GLY A 28 8.59 -15.42 0.22
C GLY A 28 7.14 -14.92 0.11
N GLY A 29 6.51 -15.04 -1.05
CA GLY A 29 5.25 -14.38 -1.36
C GLY A 29 5.42 -12.88 -1.61
N VAL A 30 4.31 -12.15 -1.65
CA VAL A 30 4.28 -10.71 -1.96
C VAL A 30 3.12 -10.02 -1.23
N ASN A 31 3.24 -8.70 -1.02
CA ASN A 31 2.09 -7.87 -0.65
C ASN A 31 1.13 -7.77 -1.84
N VAL A 32 -0.16 -7.91 -1.59
CA VAL A 32 -1.19 -7.85 -2.63
C VAL A 32 -2.06 -6.63 -2.41
N ASN A 33 -1.90 -5.64 -3.29
CA ASN A 33 -2.72 -4.44 -3.30
C ASN A 33 -3.81 -4.57 -4.37
N PHE A 34 -5.06 -4.45 -3.95
CA PHE A 34 -6.22 -4.28 -4.82
C PHE A 34 -6.53 -2.79 -4.94
N VAL A 35 -6.68 -2.32 -6.17
CA VAL A 35 -6.75 -0.90 -6.47
C VAL A 35 -7.98 -0.59 -7.31
N GLU A 36 -8.79 0.36 -6.88
CA GLU A 36 -9.91 0.89 -7.67
C GLU A 36 -9.63 2.33 -8.06
N ARG A 37 -9.87 2.65 -9.34
CA ARG A 37 -9.71 4.01 -9.85
C ARG A 37 -10.99 4.78 -9.57
N LEU A 38 -10.88 5.86 -8.79
CA LEU A 38 -11.99 6.73 -8.43
C LEU A 38 -11.99 8.04 -9.22
N GLY A 39 -10.99 8.25 -10.07
CA GLY A 39 -10.78 9.45 -10.89
C GLY A 39 -9.36 9.52 -11.45
N ASN A 40 -9.02 10.64 -12.10
CA ASN A 40 -7.73 10.78 -12.78
C ASN A 40 -6.51 10.82 -11.84
N SER A 41 -6.67 11.38 -10.63
CA SER A 41 -5.64 11.45 -9.57
C SER A 41 -6.18 10.89 -8.25
N ARG A 42 -7.19 10.01 -8.30
CA ARG A 42 -7.82 9.45 -7.09
C ARG A 42 -7.99 7.95 -7.22
N ILE A 43 -7.49 7.22 -6.23
CA ILE A 43 -7.62 5.77 -6.15
C ILE A 43 -8.06 5.34 -4.76
N ALA A 44 -8.67 4.16 -4.64
CA ALA A 44 -8.81 3.45 -3.38
C ALA A 44 -7.89 2.22 -3.39
N VAL A 45 -7.31 1.89 -2.24
CA VAL A 45 -6.38 0.77 -2.08
C VAL A 45 -6.74 -0.03 -0.83
N ARG A 46 -6.85 -1.35 -1.00
CA ARG A 46 -6.89 -2.33 0.10
C ARG A 46 -5.69 -3.26 -0.04
N SER A 47 -5.07 -3.62 1.08
CA SER A 47 -3.78 -4.31 1.10
C SER A 47 -3.86 -5.59 1.91
N PHE A 48 -3.43 -6.71 1.31
CA PHE A 48 -3.14 -7.95 2.02
C PHE A 48 -1.63 -8.08 2.19
N GLU A 49 -1.14 -8.12 3.43
CA GLU A 49 0.28 -7.98 3.72
C GLU A 49 1.02 -9.29 3.99
N ARG A 50 2.22 -9.38 3.40
CA ARG A 50 3.15 -10.47 3.64
C ARG A 50 3.69 -10.40 5.07
N GLY A 51 3.60 -11.49 5.82
CA GLY A 51 4.04 -11.58 7.21
C GLY A 51 2.94 -11.27 8.23
N VAL A 52 1.88 -10.57 7.82
CA VAL A 52 0.65 -10.43 8.61
C VAL A 52 -0.37 -11.52 8.26
N GLU A 53 -0.35 -11.98 6.99
CA GLU A 53 -1.31 -12.98 6.47
C GLU A 53 -2.78 -12.52 6.46
N ALA A 54 -3.02 -11.20 6.50
CA ALA A 54 -4.36 -10.63 6.55
C ALA A 54 -4.40 -9.26 5.85
N GLU A 55 -5.63 -8.74 5.70
CA GLU A 55 -5.84 -7.33 5.38
C GLU A 55 -5.32 -6.42 6.51
N THR A 56 -4.60 -5.38 6.13
CA THR A 56 -4.18 -4.30 7.05
C THR A 56 -4.91 -3.00 6.73
N LEU A 57 -5.01 -2.11 7.70
CA LEU A 57 -5.70 -0.83 7.54
C LEU A 57 -5.04 0.05 6.46
N SER A 58 -3.71 0.05 6.39
CA SER A 58 -2.97 0.78 5.37
C SER A 58 -1.55 0.24 5.25
N CYS A 59 -1.02 0.24 4.02
CA CYS A 59 0.35 -0.13 3.71
C CYS A 59 1.01 1.01 2.94
N GLY A 60 1.85 1.82 3.59
CA GLY A 60 2.42 3.03 2.96
C GLY A 60 3.18 2.74 1.67
N THR A 61 4.03 1.71 1.66
CA THR A 61 4.78 1.30 0.47
C THR A 61 3.86 0.73 -0.61
N GLY A 62 2.82 -0.01 -0.23
CA GLY A 62 1.80 -0.54 -1.15
C GLY A 62 0.98 0.57 -1.82
N VAL A 63 0.64 1.61 -1.06
CA VAL A 63 -0.03 2.83 -1.53
C VAL A 63 0.84 3.61 -2.51
N SER A 64 2.10 3.87 -2.17
CA SER A 64 3.04 4.56 -3.09
C SER A 64 3.20 3.79 -4.40
N ALA A 65 3.39 2.46 -4.35
CA ALA A 65 3.47 1.63 -5.54
C ALA A 65 2.17 1.70 -6.38
N SER A 66 1.01 1.68 -5.72
CA SER A 66 -0.32 1.81 -6.34
C SER A 66 -0.47 3.08 -7.16
N VAL A 67 -0.05 4.21 -6.60
CA VAL A 67 -0.05 5.49 -7.30
C VAL A 67 0.91 5.50 -8.50
N LEU A 68 2.13 4.99 -8.34
CA LEU A 68 3.10 4.96 -9.44
C LEU A 68 2.59 4.13 -10.62
N CYS A 69 2.02 2.94 -10.38
CA CYS A 69 1.39 2.15 -11.43
C CYS A 69 0.19 2.87 -12.06
N ALA A 70 -0.67 3.50 -11.24
CA ALA A 70 -1.82 4.25 -11.76
C ALA A 70 -1.39 5.43 -12.65
N ALA A 71 -0.29 6.09 -12.29
CA ALA A 71 0.31 7.18 -13.04
C ALA A 71 0.96 6.72 -14.35
N LEU A 72 1.61 5.56 -14.37
CA LEU A 72 2.17 4.97 -15.60
C LEU A 72 1.06 4.75 -16.64
N ASP A 73 -0.05 4.11 -16.24
CA ASP A 73 -1.20 3.83 -17.10
C ASP A 73 -1.85 5.12 -17.62
N ASN A 74 -1.99 6.13 -16.77
CA ASN A 74 -2.57 7.43 -17.14
C ASN A 74 -1.56 8.37 -17.83
N LYS A 75 -0.34 7.91 -18.11
CA LYS A 75 0.76 8.69 -18.72
C LYS A 75 1.05 10.00 -17.98
N LYS A 76 0.87 10.04 -16.65
CA LYS A 76 1.16 11.23 -15.85
C LYS A 76 2.65 11.37 -15.60
N SER A 77 3.17 12.57 -15.81
CA SER A 77 4.58 12.92 -15.59
C SER A 77 4.86 13.41 -14.18
N SER A 78 3.86 13.92 -13.46
CA SER A 78 3.95 14.31 -12.06
C SER A 78 2.55 14.48 -11.50
N GLY A 79 2.45 14.67 -10.19
CA GLY A 79 1.23 15.15 -9.55
C GLY A 79 1.07 14.66 -8.13
N LEU A 80 -0.02 15.13 -7.53
CA LEU A 80 -0.50 14.68 -6.23
C LEU A 80 -1.69 13.75 -6.47
N PHE A 81 -1.60 12.52 -5.97
CA PHE A 81 -2.69 11.55 -5.98
C PHE A 81 -3.30 11.45 -4.60
N GLU A 82 -4.63 11.46 -4.54
CA GLU A 82 -5.41 11.11 -3.36
C GLU A 82 -5.64 9.61 -3.31
N VAL A 83 -5.38 9.01 -2.15
CA VAL A 83 -5.52 7.58 -1.92
C VAL A 83 -6.42 7.32 -0.72
N LYS A 84 -7.59 6.71 -0.95
CA LYS A 84 -8.46 6.21 0.11
C LYS A 84 -7.97 4.83 0.55
N THR A 85 -7.71 4.65 1.84
CA THR A 85 -7.43 3.33 2.44
C THR A 85 -8.40 3.09 3.61
N PRO A 86 -8.57 1.84 4.09
CA PRO A 86 -9.35 1.59 5.30
C PRO A 86 -8.87 2.39 6.52
N GLY A 87 -7.55 2.61 6.65
CA GLY A 87 -6.93 3.39 7.71
C GLY A 87 -7.03 4.91 7.54
N GLY A 88 -7.68 5.39 6.48
CA GLY A 88 -7.89 6.81 6.24
C GLY A 88 -7.32 7.31 4.90
N GLN A 89 -7.34 8.63 4.76
CA GLN A 89 -6.94 9.32 3.54
C GLN A 89 -5.43 9.58 3.53
N LEU A 90 -4.78 9.21 2.43
CA LEU A 90 -3.37 9.49 2.16
C LEU A 90 -3.25 10.27 0.86
N GLN A 91 -2.07 10.83 0.63
CA GLN A 91 -1.67 11.40 -0.64
C GLN A 91 -0.28 10.91 -1.04
N VAL A 92 -0.03 10.82 -2.34
CA VAL A 92 1.30 10.50 -2.88
C VAL A 92 1.67 11.52 -3.93
N ALA A 93 2.80 12.18 -3.75
CA ALA A 93 3.40 13.06 -4.74
C ALA A 93 4.59 12.38 -5.41
N PHE A 94 4.79 12.64 -6.69
CA PHE A 94 5.95 12.13 -7.43
C PHE A 94 6.28 13.00 -8.64
N LYS A 95 7.50 12.84 -9.17
CA LYS A 95 7.88 13.24 -10.52
C LYS A 95 8.39 12.03 -11.29
N ARG A 96 7.98 11.89 -12.55
CA ARG A 96 8.41 10.82 -13.44
C ARG A 96 9.63 11.28 -14.21
N GLN A 97 10.62 10.41 -14.27
CA GLN A 97 11.87 10.59 -15.00
C GLN A 97 11.88 9.61 -16.18
N GLY A 98 11.62 10.12 -17.39
CA GLY A 98 11.55 9.31 -18.60
C GLY A 98 10.43 8.25 -18.57
N LYS A 99 10.70 7.06 -19.08
CA LYS A 99 9.67 6.03 -19.31
C LYS A 99 9.29 5.23 -18.05
N ALA A 100 10.20 4.97 -17.13
CA ALA A 100 9.95 4.03 -16.03
C ALA A 100 10.53 4.42 -14.67
N ALA A 101 11.25 5.54 -14.57
CA ALA A 101 11.82 5.99 -13.31
C ALA A 101 10.98 7.10 -12.67
N PHE A 102 11.12 7.24 -11.36
CA PHE A 102 10.44 8.25 -10.56
C PHE A 102 11.43 8.88 -9.57
N SER A 103 11.26 10.16 -9.28
CA SER A 103 11.96 10.94 -8.26
C SER A 103 10.96 11.71 -7.41
N ASP A 104 11.43 12.34 -6.33
CA ASP A 104 10.59 13.18 -5.46
C ASP A 104 9.32 12.45 -4.98
N LEU A 105 9.47 11.17 -4.59
CA LEU A 105 8.36 10.34 -4.12
C LEU A 105 8.08 10.64 -2.65
N PHE A 106 6.93 11.28 -2.39
CA PHE A 106 6.47 11.59 -1.03
C PHE A 106 5.18 10.85 -0.74
N LEU A 107 5.12 10.16 0.40
CA LEU A 107 3.89 9.67 1.00
C LEU A 107 3.47 10.66 2.09
N ILE A 108 2.26 11.20 1.98
CA ILE A 108 1.75 12.27 2.82
C ILE A 108 0.48 11.76 3.51
N GLY A 109 0.43 11.91 4.83
CA GLY A 109 -0.69 11.49 5.66
C GLY A 109 -0.57 12.06 7.07
N PRO A 110 -1.66 12.00 7.86
CA PRO A 110 -1.64 12.49 9.23
C PRO A 110 -0.79 11.59 10.14
N ALA A 111 -0.17 12.19 11.15
CA ALA A 111 0.40 11.50 12.30
C ALA A 111 -0.29 12.03 13.55
N ILE A 112 -0.85 11.14 14.36
CA ILE A 112 -1.64 11.49 15.54
C ILE A 112 -0.95 10.89 16.76
N HIS A 113 -0.59 11.73 17.73
CA HIS A 113 -0.12 11.28 19.03
C HIS A 113 -1.31 10.68 19.81
N VAL A 114 -1.11 9.48 20.36
CA VAL A 114 -2.19 8.74 21.05
C VAL A 114 -2.05 8.83 22.56
N TYR A 115 -0.85 8.57 23.08
CA TYR A 115 -0.55 8.61 24.50
C TYR A 115 0.96 8.69 24.75
N ASP A 116 1.32 9.07 25.97
CA ASP A 116 2.68 8.95 26.50
C ASP A 116 2.72 7.87 27.59
N GLY A 117 3.82 7.13 27.69
CA GLY A 117 3.96 6.05 28.67
C GLY A 117 5.39 5.63 28.93
N SER A 118 5.60 4.89 30.03
CA SER A 118 6.89 4.33 30.44
C SER A 118 6.76 2.82 30.63
N ILE A 119 7.75 2.04 30.17
CA ILE A 119 7.83 0.59 30.38
C ILE A 119 9.13 0.21 31.09
N GLU A 120 9.04 -0.65 32.10
CA GLU A 120 10.21 -1.28 32.73
C GLU A 120 10.51 -2.60 32.00
N LEU A 121 11.65 -2.68 31.31
CA LEU A 121 12.04 -3.90 30.60
C LEU A 121 12.72 -4.87 31.57
N ARG A 122 12.05 -5.95 31.94
CA ARG A 122 12.64 -7.01 32.78
C ARG A 122 13.20 -8.13 31.89
N HIS A 123 14.53 -8.21 31.85
CA HIS A 123 15.36 -9.20 31.14
C HIS A 123 15.27 -9.21 29.61
N ALA A 124 16.33 -8.74 28.95
CA ALA A 124 16.56 -8.98 27.53
C ALA A 124 16.99 -10.45 27.34
N HIS A 125 16.07 -11.33 26.97
CA HIS A 125 16.48 -12.59 26.36
C HIS A 125 17.23 -12.26 25.08
N ARG A 126 18.54 -12.51 25.09
CA ARG A 126 19.42 -12.45 23.93
C ARG A 126 18.89 -13.49 22.93
N MET A 127 18.09 -13.06 21.95
CA MET A 127 17.73 -13.93 20.83
C MET A 127 18.99 -14.10 19.99
N VAL A 128 19.57 -15.30 20.09
CA VAL A 128 20.65 -15.77 19.22
C VAL A 128 20.03 -16.19 17.90
#